data_AF-A0A395V7A9-F1
#
_entry.id   AF-A0A395V7A9-F1
#
_cell.length_a   1.000
_cell.length_b   1.000
_cell.length_c   1.000
_cell.angle_alpha   90.00
_cell.angle_beta   90.00
_cell.angle_gamma   90.00
#
_symmetry.space_group_name_H-M   'P 1'
#
loop_
_entity.id
_entity.type
_entity.pdbx_description
1 polymer ?
#
loop_
_entity_poly.entity_id
_entity_poly.type
_entity_poly.pdbx_seq_one_letter_code
_entity_poly.pdbx_strand_id
1 'polypeptide(L)'
;MQLLVKVHREQIAGEMDLKYKEKVAAATSKAEVDALFTEWWKIQYNPELFTKAEMLERWFGNVLVDSRVHGVTTPRYDKSTSMIGTLTDDSTGLTCTPSTESTAGNDPFAHLPQFWCLEVAVEKKADGSHEIFYVEHIDDTAKVRGGEHLCWMIQKNTYKREWQDKDYKYLKTRCTPAPGYERWKEGTDRTGKVHEYMAHPKYYAGMDADGAITCGTGLAPVNRTSHSTGVTRWRARGTQYSGASGSLLKFLDAMMRLKYGRKGNSGKIEGCSSYSFQYTVAVTETGVERVILTTAQAANLFVGSAVMLGTNASTDRNAASAYSIFDAKLITSIETVNIDGTDYSAVYVDNGGKTFDTVAGTTMLSTAPYYSGWNDNVLGRDGSRYSPTSGKEPGMIQGVEFMNGSYLIISDELWQWSTDADGNYKFDCFKCYDQSKVGSVINENYDKVDVPTLVFPKDTAAWTWKYITDNAISDDVLWPEATNASGSGVGVGAGFYCVPAASGVRAAWCFGCLCDGGSGGVPCRSSNGGPSNAFWSGSLGAPGSEG
;
A
#
# COMPACT_ATOMS: atom_id res chain seq x y z
N MET A 1 12.83 0.30 -48.67
CA MET A 1 11.72 1.27 -48.50
C MET A 1 11.11 1.17 -47.10
N GLN A 2 10.69 -0.01 -46.62
CA GLN A 2 10.14 -0.20 -45.26
C GLN A 2 11.10 0.19 -44.11
N LEU A 3 12.40 -0.14 -44.21
CA LEU A 3 13.40 0.25 -43.19
C LEU A 3 13.58 1.78 -43.09
N LEU A 4 13.53 2.47 -44.24
CA LEU A 4 13.74 3.92 -44.33
C LEU A 4 12.52 4.70 -43.82
N VAL A 5 11.31 4.16 -44.05
CA VAL A 5 10.06 4.66 -43.47
C VAL A 5 10.05 4.45 -41.96
N LYS A 6 10.57 3.33 -41.45
CA LYS A 6 10.69 3.07 -40.00
C LYS A 6 11.62 4.07 -39.31
N VAL A 7 12.84 4.24 -39.83
CA VAL A 7 13.83 5.19 -39.27
C VAL A 7 13.32 6.62 -39.28
N HIS A 8 12.68 7.06 -40.37
CA HIS A 8 12.12 8.41 -40.45
C HIS A 8 10.99 8.65 -39.43
N ARG A 9 10.16 7.63 -39.18
CA ARG A 9 9.09 7.70 -38.16
C ARG A 9 9.63 7.69 -36.73
N GLU A 10 10.67 6.90 -36.46
CA GLU A 10 11.36 6.91 -35.16
C GLU A 10 12.01 8.28 -34.88
N GLN A 11 12.57 8.93 -35.90
CA GLN A 11 13.10 10.29 -35.77
C GLN A 11 11.99 11.31 -35.45
N ILE A 12 10.87 11.28 -36.18
CA ILE A 12 9.72 12.17 -35.91
C ILE A 12 9.16 11.95 -34.50
N ALA A 13 9.09 10.68 -34.07
CA ALA A 13 8.66 10.32 -32.73
C ALA A 13 9.56 10.94 -31.65
N GLY A 14 10.89 10.87 -31.82
CA GLY A 14 11.86 11.49 -30.92
C GLY A 14 11.78 13.02 -30.88
N GLU A 15 11.59 13.68 -32.03
CA GLU A 15 11.39 15.13 -32.10
C GLU A 15 10.13 15.58 -31.34
N MET A 16 9.05 14.80 -31.44
CA MET A 16 7.82 15.05 -30.69
C MET A 16 7.99 14.83 -29.19
N ASP A 17 8.74 13.81 -28.76
CA ASP A 17 9.04 13.59 -27.34
C ASP A 17 9.79 14.80 -26.74
N LEU A 18 10.77 15.36 -27.46
CA LEU A 18 11.50 16.56 -27.03
C LEU A 18 10.59 17.79 -26.90
N LYS A 19 9.68 18.00 -27.87
CA LYS A 19 8.73 19.12 -27.79
C LYS A 19 7.81 19.00 -26.57
N TYR A 20 7.34 17.80 -26.25
CA TYR A 20 6.49 17.60 -25.08
C TYR A 20 7.26 17.66 -23.76
N LYS A 21 8.54 17.28 -23.75
CA LYS A 21 9.41 17.49 -22.60
C LYS A 21 9.47 18.98 -22.21
N GLU A 22 9.62 19.86 -23.18
CA GLU A 22 9.61 21.32 -22.95
C GLU A 22 8.26 21.81 -22.43
N LYS A 23 7.15 21.30 -22.99
CA LYS A 23 5.79 21.62 -22.50
C LYS A 23 5.58 21.16 -21.05
N VAL A 24 6.01 19.94 -20.71
CA VAL A 24 5.90 19.40 -19.34
C VAL A 24 6.77 20.21 -18.37
N ALA A 25 7.98 20.60 -18.77
CA ALA A 25 8.85 21.42 -17.93
C ALA A 25 8.23 22.80 -17.60
N ALA A 26 7.34 23.32 -18.46
CA ALA A 26 6.61 24.57 -18.25
C ALA A 26 5.27 24.39 -17.53
N ALA A 27 4.78 23.17 -17.35
CA ALA A 27 3.53 22.90 -16.65
C ALA A 27 3.63 23.26 -15.16
N THR A 28 2.54 23.76 -14.61
CA THR A 28 2.44 24.25 -13.22
C THR A 28 1.46 23.43 -12.37
N SER A 29 0.73 22.49 -12.99
CA SER A 29 -0.26 21.68 -12.32
C SER A 29 -0.33 20.25 -12.87
N LYS A 30 -0.86 19.32 -12.07
CA LYS A 30 -1.01 17.92 -12.48
C LYS A 30 -1.96 17.81 -13.67
N ALA A 31 -3.08 18.54 -13.64
CA ALA A 31 -4.07 18.53 -14.70
C ALA A 31 -3.49 18.95 -16.07
N GLU A 32 -2.55 19.89 -16.08
CA GLU A 32 -1.82 20.26 -17.32
C GLU A 32 -0.96 19.09 -17.83
N VAL A 33 -0.22 18.41 -16.97
CA VAL A 33 0.61 17.26 -17.37
C VAL A 33 -0.26 16.08 -17.82
N ASP A 34 -1.40 15.82 -17.17
CA ASP A 34 -2.37 14.79 -17.58
C ASP A 34 -2.95 15.10 -18.98
N ALA A 35 -3.27 16.37 -19.24
CA ALA A 35 -3.74 16.81 -20.55
C ALA A 35 -2.65 16.67 -21.62
N LEU A 36 -1.40 17.02 -21.30
CA LEU A 36 -0.25 16.85 -22.19
C LEU A 36 0.04 15.39 -22.50
N PHE A 37 -0.06 14.51 -21.50
CA PHE A 37 0.05 13.06 -21.69
C PHE A 37 -1.00 12.56 -22.68
N THR A 38 -2.25 12.97 -22.48
CA THR A 38 -3.37 12.59 -23.35
C THR A 38 -3.19 13.11 -24.79
N GLU A 39 -2.78 14.37 -24.95
CA GLU A 39 -2.48 14.99 -26.25
C GLU A 39 -1.34 14.24 -26.97
N TRP A 40 -0.22 14.03 -26.27
CA TRP A 40 0.96 13.31 -26.78
C TRP A 40 0.61 11.89 -27.20
N TRP A 41 -0.09 11.14 -26.35
CA TRP A 41 -0.47 9.75 -26.62
C TRP A 41 -1.32 9.64 -27.88
N LYS A 42 -2.35 10.48 -28.03
CA LYS A 42 -3.25 10.46 -29.20
C LYS A 42 -2.52 10.74 -30.51
N ILE A 43 -1.47 11.58 -30.49
CA ILE A 43 -0.68 11.90 -31.68
C ILE A 43 0.31 10.78 -31.99
N GLN A 44 0.90 10.16 -30.97
CA GLN A 44 2.05 9.27 -31.11
C GLN A 44 1.69 7.78 -31.16
N TYR A 45 0.57 7.37 -30.57
CA TYR A 45 0.21 5.96 -30.45
C TYR A 45 -0.34 5.42 -31.76
N ASN A 46 0.39 4.45 -32.33
CA ASN A 46 -0.09 3.59 -33.39
C ASN A 46 0.13 2.12 -32.97
N PRO A 47 -0.94 1.32 -32.79
CA PRO A 47 -0.82 -0.06 -32.32
C PRO A 47 -0.07 -0.99 -33.29
N GLU A 48 0.08 -0.61 -34.57
CA GLU A 48 0.91 -1.36 -35.52
C GLU A 48 2.42 -1.15 -35.30
N LEU A 49 2.80 -0.12 -34.55
CA LEU A 49 4.20 0.31 -34.37
C LEU A 49 4.67 0.23 -32.93
N PHE A 50 3.78 0.50 -31.98
CA PHE A 50 4.10 0.56 -30.56
C PHE A 50 3.09 -0.22 -29.74
N THR A 51 3.59 -0.97 -28.77
CA THR A 51 2.81 -1.45 -27.64
C THR A 51 2.52 -0.30 -26.67
N LYS A 52 1.50 -0.46 -25.82
CA LYS A 52 1.23 0.51 -24.75
C LYS A 52 2.41 0.60 -23.76
N ALA A 53 3.09 -0.51 -23.49
CA ALA A 53 4.30 -0.52 -22.67
C ALA A 53 5.41 0.35 -23.26
N GLU A 54 5.70 0.25 -24.56
CA GLU A 54 6.69 1.09 -25.25
C GLU A 54 6.31 2.58 -25.25
N MET A 55 5.03 2.90 -25.36
CA MET A 55 4.56 4.28 -25.19
C MET A 55 4.88 4.81 -23.78
N LEU A 56 4.67 3.99 -22.75
CA LEU A 56 5.01 4.38 -21.38
C LEU A 56 6.53 4.54 -21.19
N GLU A 57 7.36 3.67 -21.79
CA GLU A 57 8.82 3.85 -21.78
C GLU A 57 9.22 5.20 -22.37
N ARG A 58 8.61 5.59 -23.50
CA ARG A 58 8.89 6.89 -24.13
C ARG A 58 8.42 8.05 -23.27
N TRP A 59 7.21 7.98 -22.72
CA TRP A 59 6.70 9.05 -21.86
C TRP A 59 7.57 9.24 -20.62
N PHE A 60 7.83 8.17 -19.87
CA PHE A 60 8.64 8.25 -18.65
C PHE A 60 10.13 8.48 -18.94
N GLY A 61 10.67 7.95 -20.03
CA GLY A 61 12.09 8.00 -20.36
C GLY A 61 12.53 9.25 -21.11
N ASN A 62 11.71 9.75 -22.04
CA ASN A 62 12.07 10.87 -22.92
C ASN A 62 11.34 12.17 -22.57
N VAL A 63 10.06 12.08 -22.19
CA VAL A 63 9.21 13.25 -21.95
C VAL A 63 9.28 13.73 -20.50
N LEU A 64 9.05 12.84 -19.53
CA LEU A 64 9.16 13.13 -18.10
C LEU A 64 10.63 13.12 -17.66
N VAL A 65 11.37 14.12 -18.11
CA VAL A 65 12.77 14.31 -17.74
C VAL A 65 13.05 15.78 -17.45
N ASP A 66 13.63 16.05 -16.29
CA ASP A 66 14.15 17.36 -15.94
C ASP A 66 15.49 17.28 -15.19
N SER A 67 15.99 18.44 -14.75
CA SER A 67 17.24 18.56 -13.99
C SER A 67 17.05 18.65 -12.48
N ARG A 68 15.80 18.66 -11.98
CA ARG A 68 15.50 18.90 -10.57
C ARG A 68 15.95 17.72 -9.71
N VAL A 69 16.38 18.04 -8.50
CA VAL A 69 16.75 17.11 -7.44
C VAL A 69 15.85 17.39 -6.25
N HIS A 70 15.08 16.40 -5.85
CA HIS A 70 14.19 16.50 -4.70
C HIS A 70 14.79 15.72 -3.54
N GLY A 71 14.92 16.37 -2.39
CA GLY A 71 15.61 15.80 -1.25
C GLY A 71 14.92 16.04 0.08
N VAL A 72 15.36 15.27 1.07
CA VAL A 72 14.95 15.39 2.47
C VAL A 72 16.11 14.98 3.38
N THR A 73 16.26 15.72 4.48
CA THR A 73 17.07 15.31 5.64
C THR A 73 16.19 15.02 6.84
N THR A 74 16.46 13.94 7.55
CA THR A 74 15.76 13.57 8.79
C THR A 74 16.78 13.35 9.90
N PRO A 75 16.61 13.93 11.10
CA PRO A 75 17.53 13.70 12.21
C PRO A 75 17.50 12.22 12.61
N ARG A 76 18.62 11.60 12.94
CA ARG A 76 18.63 10.28 13.59
C ARG A 76 18.03 10.38 14.99
N TYR A 77 17.47 9.30 15.51
CA TYR A 77 16.75 9.31 16.79
C TYR A 77 17.61 9.84 17.95
N ASP A 78 18.88 9.46 18.01
CA ASP A 78 19.84 9.92 19.03
C ASP A 78 20.08 11.43 18.97
N LYS A 79 19.91 12.05 17.80
CA LYS A 79 19.99 13.50 17.61
C LYS A 79 18.66 14.17 17.97
N SER A 80 17.54 13.59 17.56
CA SER A 80 16.19 14.06 17.88
C SER A 80 15.18 12.93 17.75
N THR A 81 14.31 12.82 18.75
CA THR A 81 13.19 11.85 18.75
C THR A 81 12.05 12.25 17.81
N SER A 82 12.11 13.44 17.19
CA SER A 82 11.09 13.95 16.28
C SER A 82 10.96 13.10 15.01
N MET A 83 9.72 12.94 14.55
CA MET A 83 9.42 12.39 13.23
C MET A 83 9.73 13.37 12.09
N ILE A 84 9.89 14.65 12.40
CA ILE A 84 9.94 15.73 11.40
C ILE A 84 11.37 15.89 10.86
N GLY A 85 11.48 15.88 9.54
CA GLY A 85 12.66 16.23 8.77
C GLY A 85 12.51 17.58 8.08
N THR A 86 13.39 17.85 7.14
CA THR A 86 13.44 19.10 6.38
C THR A 86 13.64 18.76 4.90
N LEU A 87 12.78 19.31 4.06
CA LEU A 87 12.91 19.20 2.61
C LEU A 87 14.11 20.01 2.11
N THR A 88 14.91 19.42 1.23
CA THR A 88 16.15 19.98 0.70
C THR A 88 16.12 20.09 -0.82
N ASP A 89 17.12 20.77 -1.39
CA ASP A 89 17.29 20.92 -2.83
C ASP A 89 16.04 21.61 -3.46
N ASP A 90 15.53 21.12 -4.59
CA ASP A 90 14.34 21.70 -5.25
C ASP A 90 13.04 21.49 -4.47
N SER A 91 13.09 20.76 -3.34
CA SER A 91 11.95 20.62 -2.42
C SER A 91 11.93 21.70 -1.32
N THR A 92 12.97 22.51 -1.17
CA THR A 92 13.02 23.53 -0.11
C THR A 92 11.89 24.55 -0.25
N GLY A 93 11.14 24.76 0.84
CA GLY A 93 10.01 25.68 0.88
C GLY A 93 8.69 25.11 0.34
N LEU A 94 8.70 23.92 -0.26
CA LEU A 94 7.47 23.24 -0.68
C LEU A 94 6.72 22.69 0.55
N THR A 95 5.40 22.61 0.44
CA THR A 95 4.55 22.05 1.50
C THR A 95 3.43 21.22 0.86
N CYS A 96 3.35 19.95 1.24
CA CYS A 96 2.28 19.06 0.80
C CYS A 96 1.17 18.94 1.87
N THR A 97 -0.09 19.01 1.43
CA THR A 97 -1.27 18.71 2.24
C THR A 97 -2.09 17.60 1.57
N PRO A 98 -2.50 16.54 2.31
CA PRO A 98 -3.27 15.46 1.72
C PRO A 98 -4.67 15.91 1.32
N SER A 99 -5.25 15.23 0.34
CA SER A 99 -6.60 15.48 -0.18
C SER A 99 -7.66 14.62 0.52
N THR A 100 -8.92 15.03 0.39
CA THR A 100 -10.12 14.23 0.69
C THR A 100 -10.97 14.11 -0.57
N GLU A 101 -12.11 13.41 -0.49
CA GLU A 101 -13.07 13.37 -1.62
C GLU A 101 -13.80 14.70 -1.82
N SER A 102 -13.86 15.55 -0.79
CA SER A 102 -14.56 16.84 -0.82
C SER A 102 -13.64 18.04 -0.97
N THR A 103 -12.35 17.89 -0.65
CA THR A 103 -11.37 18.97 -0.64
C THR A 103 -10.06 18.51 -1.25
N ALA A 104 -9.64 19.15 -2.34
CA ALA A 104 -8.32 18.94 -2.90
C ALA A 104 -7.25 19.51 -1.96
N GLY A 105 -6.25 18.69 -1.66
CA GLY A 105 -5.04 19.13 -0.96
C GLY A 105 -4.09 19.88 -1.90
N ASN A 106 -2.98 20.35 -1.35
CA ASN A 106 -1.90 20.97 -2.10
C ASN A 106 -0.79 19.95 -2.30
N ASP A 107 -0.54 19.54 -3.54
CA ASP A 107 0.58 18.68 -3.88
C ASP A 107 1.44 19.35 -4.97
N PRO A 108 2.47 20.12 -4.58
CA PRO A 108 3.35 20.78 -5.55
C PRO A 108 4.22 19.79 -6.32
N PHE A 109 4.25 18.51 -5.94
CA PHE A 109 5.04 17.48 -6.58
C PHE A 109 4.28 16.74 -7.69
N ALA A 110 2.95 16.67 -7.63
CA ALA A 110 2.15 15.78 -8.48
C ALA A 110 2.32 15.96 -10.00
N HIS A 111 2.78 17.13 -10.45
CA HIS A 111 3.03 17.44 -11.86
C HIS A 111 4.50 17.22 -12.28
N LEU A 112 5.38 16.96 -11.31
CA LEU A 112 6.81 16.85 -11.54
C LEU A 112 7.15 15.45 -12.07
N PRO A 113 8.09 15.33 -13.02
CA PRO A 113 8.51 14.03 -13.59
C PRO A 113 8.79 12.90 -12.59
N GLN A 114 9.35 13.22 -11.43
CA GLN A 114 9.75 12.26 -10.39
C GLN A 114 8.54 11.71 -9.59
N PHE A 115 7.40 12.40 -9.62
CA PHE A 115 6.24 12.10 -8.78
C PHE A 115 4.92 12.02 -9.55
N TRP A 116 4.93 12.28 -10.86
CA TRP A 116 3.75 12.05 -11.68
C TRP A 116 3.50 10.55 -11.80
N CYS A 117 2.28 10.14 -11.47
CA CYS A 117 1.85 8.75 -11.46
C CYS A 117 0.56 8.54 -12.25
N LEU A 118 0.41 7.32 -12.76
CA LEU A 118 -0.66 6.92 -13.67
C LEU A 118 -1.16 5.52 -13.31
N GLU A 119 -2.46 5.27 -13.47
CA GLU A 119 -3.03 3.94 -13.32
C GLU A 119 -2.98 3.15 -14.64
N VAL A 120 -2.67 1.86 -14.55
CA VAL A 120 -2.69 0.93 -15.68
C VAL A 120 -3.27 -0.43 -15.28
N ALA A 121 -3.88 -1.10 -16.25
CA ALA A 121 -4.28 -2.50 -16.17
C ALA A 121 -3.24 -3.37 -16.87
N VAL A 122 -2.73 -4.40 -16.19
CA VAL A 122 -1.53 -5.13 -16.62
C VAL A 122 -1.57 -6.62 -16.28
N GLU A 123 -0.91 -7.43 -17.10
CA GLU A 123 -0.49 -8.80 -16.75
C GLU A 123 1.01 -8.97 -16.91
N LYS A 124 1.62 -9.72 -16.00
CA LYS A 124 2.94 -10.30 -16.20
C LYS A 124 2.84 -11.51 -17.13
N LYS A 125 3.81 -11.65 -18.02
CA LYS A 125 4.02 -12.83 -18.85
C LYS A 125 4.85 -13.86 -18.08
N ALA A 126 4.88 -15.09 -18.58
CA ALA A 126 5.60 -16.20 -17.93
C ALA A 126 7.13 -15.98 -17.86
N ASP A 127 7.70 -15.21 -18.79
CA ASP A 127 9.12 -14.81 -18.77
C ASP A 127 9.41 -13.69 -17.75
N GLY A 128 8.36 -13.10 -17.16
CA GLY A 128 8.40 -12.03 -16.18
C GLY A 128 8.43 -10.62 -16.75
N SER A 129 8.36 -10.44 -18.08
CA SER A 129 7.96 -9.17 -18.69
C SER A 129 6.46 -8.90 -18.47
N HIS A 130 5.93 -7.79 -18.97
CA HIS A 130 4.50 -7.46 -18.81
C HIS A 130 3.84 -6.86 -20.05
N GLU A 131 2.51 -6.92 -20.06
CA GLU A 131 1.64 -6.34 -21.08
C GLU A 131 0.63 -5.39 -20.45
N ILE A 132 0.54 -4.18 -21.02
CA ILE A 132 -0.36 -3.13 -20.58
C ILE A 132 -1.61 -3.15 -21.45
N PHE A 133 -2.76 -3.39 -20.84
CA PHE A 133 -4.05 -3.52 -21.51
C PHE A 133 -4.81 -2.20 -21.55
N TYR A 134 -4.88 -1.50 -20.41
CA TYR A 134 -5.59 -0.23 -20.27
C TYR A 134 -4.73 0.81 -19.55
N VAL A 135 -4.88 2.07 -19.92
CA VAL A 135 -4.10 3.19 -19.43
C VAL A 135 -5.04 4.33 -19.05
N GLU A 136 -4.90 4.85 -17.84
CA GLU A 136 -5.67 5.99 -17.37
C GLU A 136 -5.51 7.22 -18.30
N HIS A 137 -6.57 8.03 -18.39
CA HIS A 137 -6.73 9.14 -19.34
C HIS A 137 -6.86 8.75 -20.83
N ILE A 138 -6.52 7.51 -21.19
CA ILE A 138 -6.59 7.00 -22.57
C ILE A 138 -7.77 6.05 -22.74
N ASP A 139 -7.91 5.08 -21.85
CA ASP A 139 -8.96 4.07 -21.83
C ASP A 139 -9.98 4.37 -20.71
N ASP A 140 -11.08 3.61 -20.69
CA ASP A 140 -12.12 3.72 -19.66
C ASP A 140 -11.56 3.36 -18.27
N THR A 141 -11.68 4.28 -17.31
CA THR A 141 -11.25 4.10 -15.92
C THR A 141 -11.86 2.86 -15.28
N ALA A 142 -13.10 2.49 -15.63
CA ALA A 142 -13.74 1.28 -15.12
C ALA A 142 -13.00 0.00 -15.57
N LYS A 143 -12.36 0.02 -16.75
CA LYS A 143 -11.51 -1.08 -17.21
C LYS A 143 -10.13 -1.05 -16.57
N VAL A 144 -9.54 0.15 -16.42
CA VAL A 144 -8.24 0.31 -15.75
C VAL A 144 -8.26 -0.24 -14.33
N ARG A 145 -9.33 0.03 -13.58
CA ARG A 145 -9.49 -0.40 -12.18
C ARG A 145 -10.28 -1.69 -11.99
N GLY A 146 -10.80 -2.29 -13.07
CA GLY A 146 -11.88 -3.29 -13.01
C GLY A 146 -11.49 -4.64 -12.40
N GLY A 147 -10.20 -4.95 -12.29
CA GLY A 147 -9.72 -6.23 -11.74
C GLY A 147 -9.75 -7.40 -12.73
N GLU A 148 -10.17 -7.20 -13.98
CA GLU A 148 -9.92 -8.16 -15.08
C GLU A 148 -8.41 -8.44 -15.19
N HIS A 149 -7.63 -7.37 -15.21
CA HIS A 149 -6.19 -7.37 -15.05
C HIS A 149 -5.79 -6.71 -13.73
N LEU A 150 -4.51 -6.83 -13.36
CA LEU A 150 -4.00 -6.17 -12.16
C LEU A 150 -3.98 -4.66 -12.35
N CYS A 151 -4.56 -3.91 -11.40
CA CYS A 151 -4.46 -2.45 -11.38
C CYS A 151 -3.13 -2.03 -10.73
N TRP A 152 -2.23 -1.44 -11.50
CA TRP A 152 -0.98 -0.86 -11.01
C TRP A 152 -1.02 0.66 -11.00
N MET A 153 -0.33 1.25 -10.03
CA MET A 153 0.17 2.62 -10.09
C MET A 153 1.58 2.60 -10.66
N ILE A 154 1.80 3.28 -11.78
CA ILE A 154 3.12 3.45 -12.38
C ILE A 154 3.65 4.86 -12.20
N GLN A 155 4.96 4.98 -12.06
CA GLN A 155 5.67 6.25 -11.99
C GLN A 155 7.09 6.11 -12.54
N LYS A 156 7.81 7.22 -12.73
CA LYS A 156 9.20 7.17 -13.21
C LYS A 156 10.10 6.32 -12.30
N ASN A 157 10.89 5.44 -12.90
CA ASN A 157 11.99 4.76 -12.24
C ASN A 157 13.16 5.73 -12.09
N THR A 158 13.04 6.61 -11.09
CA THR A 158 14.03 7.66 -10.81
C THR A 158 15.35 7.09 -10.31
N TYR A 159 16.38 7.92 -10.34
CA TYR A 159 17.65 7.67 -9.66
C TYR A 159 17.57 8.20 -8.22
N LYS A 160 17.74 7.34 -7.22
CA LYS A 160 17.73 7.69 -5.80
C LYS A 160 19.10 7.52 -5.17
N ARG A 161 19.34 8.28 -4.10
CA ARG A 161 20.52 8.13 -3.25
C ARG A 161 20.11 8.29 -1.79
N GLU A 162 20.48 7.33 -0.96
CA GLU A 162 20.23 7.36 0.48
C GLU A 162 21.54 7.13 1.25
N TRP A 163 21.79 7.93 2.27
CA TRP A 163 22.99 7.84 3.12
C TRP A 163 22.76 8.49 4.48
N GLN A 164 23.70 8.32 5.40
CA GLN A 164 23.62 8.91 6.73
C GLN A 164 24.99 9.34 7.26
N ASP A 165 24.96 10.25 8.22
CA ASP A 165 26.08 10.57 9.11
C ASP A 165 25.70 10.24 10.57
N LYS A 166 26.44 10.79 11.55
CA LYS A 166 26.14 10.53 12.96
C LYS A 166 24.79 11.10 13.40
N ASP A 167 24.35 12.20 12.81
CA ASP A 167 23.22 13.02 13.27
C ASP A 167 22.01 12.97 12.33
N TYR A 168 22.21 12.68 11.04
CA TYR A 168 21.15 12.78 10.02
C TYR A 168 21.18 11.63 9.01
N LYS A 169 20.00 11.37 8.43
CA LYS A 169 19.82 10.58 7.20
C LYS A 169 19.34 11.49 6.08
N TYR A 170 19.77 11.17 4.86
CA TYR A 170 19.48 11.94 3.66
C TYR A 170 18.91 11.01 2.60
N LEU A 171 17.86 11.47 1.92
CA LEU A 171 17.29 10.81 0.75
C LEU A 171 17.13 11.85 -0.36
N LYS A 172 17.61 11.53 -1.56
CA LYS A 172 17.45 12.37 -2.76
C LYS A 172 16.96 11.54 -3.94
N THR A 173 16.17 12.16 -4.81
CA THR A 173 15.70 11.58 -6.08
C THR A 173 15.85 12.56 -7.25
N ARG A 174 16.09 12.02 -8.45
CA ARG A 174 16.24 12.79 -9.70
C ARG A 174 15.96 11.93 -10.95
N CYS A 175 15.78 12.58 -12.10
CA CYS A 175 15.47 11.90 -13.36
C CYS A 175 16.67 11.21 -14.04
N THR A 176 17.89 11.69 -13.83
CA THR A 176 19.08 11.28 -14.60
C THR A 176 20.17 10.66 -13.71
N PRO A 177 21.09 9.84 -14.26
CA PRO A 177 22.18 9.25 -13.49
C PRO A 177 23.16 10.30 -12.93
N ALA A 178 23.69 10.04 -11.73
CA ALA A 178 24.80 10.80 -11.11
C ALA A 178 25.58 9.89 -10.15
N PRO A 179 26.83 10.25 -9.79
CA PRO A 179 27.62 9.48 -8.83
C PRO A 179 26.89 9.22 -7.51
N GLY A 180 26.81 7.94 -7.14
CA GLY A 180 26.15 7.47 -5.92
C GLY A 180 24.63 7.41 -6.01
N TYR A 181 24.01 7.63 -7.18
CA TYR A 181 22.59 7.41 -7.38
C TYR A 181 22.32 6.12 -8.16
N GLU A 182 21.31 5.38 -7.74
CA GLU A 182 20.90 4.11 -8.35
C GLU A 182 19.41 4.12 -8.68
N ARG A 183 19.01 3.36 -9.70
CA ARG A 183 17.59 3.19 -10.01
C ARG A 183 16.90 2.34 -8.95
N TRP A 184 15.59 2.48 -8.86
CA TRP A 184 14.79 1.58 -8.05
C TRP A 184 14.86 0.16 -8.64
N LYS A 185 15.25 -0.80 -7.81
CA LYS A 185 15.38 -2.20 -8.23
C LYS A 185 14.05 -2.76 -8.72
N GLU A 186 12.94 -2.33 -8.13
CA GLU A 186 11.57 -2.70 -8.51
C GLU A 186 11.14 -2.27 -9.93
N GLY A 187 11.86 -1.34 -10.56
CA GLY A 187 11.69 -1.03 -11.98
C GLY A 187 12.45 -1.98 -12.92
N THR A 188 12.99 -3.09 -12.41
CA THR A 188 13.63 -4.14 -13.21
C THR A 188 12.75 -5.38 -13.22
N ASP A 189 12.37 -5.83 -14.41
CA ASP A 189 11.59 -7.06 -14.57
C ASP A 189 12.49 -8.31 -14.47
N ARG A 190 11.87 -9.50 -14.45
CA ARG A 190 12.60 -10.77 -14.33
C ARG A 190 13.51 -11.07 -15.52
N THR A 191 13.27 -10.43 -16.67
CA THR A 191 14.12 -10.56 -17.85
C THR A 191 15.44 -9.79 -17.70
N GLY A 192 15.55 -8.96 -16.64
CA GLY A 192 16.66 -8.05 -16.41
C GLY A 192 16.49 -6.72 -17.13
N LYS A 193 15.32 -6.47 -17.76
CA LYS A 193 15.04 -5.19 -18.39
C LYS A 193 14.75 -4.17 -17.30
N VAL A 194 15.54 -3.11 -17.28
CA VAL A 194 15.28 -1.98 -16.40
C VAL A 194 14.42 -0.96 -17.15
N HIS A 195 13.19 -0.81 -16.70
CA HIS A 195 12.19 0.09 -17.27
C HIS A 195 12.42 1.55 -16.84
N GLU A 196 11.92 2.48 -17.66
CA GLU A 196 11.90 3.91 -17.34
C GLU A 196 10.82 4.27 -16.31
N TYR A 197 9.93 3.32 -16.01
CA TYR A 197 8.94 3.38 -14.95
C TYR A 197 9.07 2.19 -13.99
N MET A 198 8.46 2.33 -12.82
CA MET A 198 8.27 1.27 -11.84
C MET A 198 6.79 1.20 -11.47
N ALA A 199 6.33 0.05 -10.99
CA ALA A 199 4.92 -0.21 -10.75
C ALA A 199 4.65 -0.86 -9.40
N HIS A 200 3.61 -0.36 -8.73
CA HIS A 200 3.11 -0.90 -7.48
C HIS A 200 1.65 -1.31 -7.65
N PRO A 201 1.18 -2.35 -6.92
CA PRO A 201 -0.25 -2.61 -6.87
C PRO A 201 -0.97 -1.37 -6.33
N LYS A 202 -2.08 -0.96 -6.96
CA LYS A 202 -2.87 0.16 -6.43
C LYS A 202 -3.57 -0.21 -5.11
N TYR A 203 -3.95 -1.47 -4.97
CA TYR A 203 -4.75 -1.97 -3.84
C TYR A 203 -4.16 -3.28 -3.28
N TYR A 204 -4.73 -3.72 -2.15
CA TYR A 204 -4.58 -5.09 -1.67
C TYR A 204 -5.16 -6.11 -2.67
N ALA A 205 -4.86 -7.39 -2.45
CA ALA A 205 -5.47 -8.45 -3.24
C ALA A 205 -6.97 -8.57 -2.92
N GLY A 206 -7.75 -8.84 -3.97
CA GLY A 206 -9.15 -9.22 -3.89
C GLY A 206 -9.44 -10.46 -4.71
N MET A 207 -10.70 -10.90 -4.69
CA MET A 207 -11.18 -11.97 -5.57
C MET A 207 -12.16 -11.36 -6.56
N ASP A 208 -12.04 -11.70 -7.84
CA ASP A 208 -13.07 -11.37 -8.83
C ASP A 208 -14.34 -12.22 -8.62
N ALA A 209 -15.35 -11.96 -9.45
CA ALA A 209 -16.64 -12.64 -9.39
C ALA A 209 -16.54 -14.16 -9.66
N ASP A 210 -15.50 -14.61 -10.37
CA ASP A 210 -15.25 -16.01 -10.70
C ASP A 210 -14.41 -16.72 -9.62
N GLY A 211 -13.96 -15.97 -8.60
CA GLY A 211 -13.14 -16.49 -7.52
C GLY A 211 -11.66 -16.64 -7.87
N ALA A 212 -11.18 -15.93 -8.90
CA ALA A 212 -9.75 -15.77 -9.16
C ALA A 212 -9.18 -14.56 -8.39
N ILE A 213 -7.93 -14.70 -7.95
CA ILE A 213 -7.24 -13.64 -7.21
C ILE A 213 -6.80 -12.53 -8.18
N THR A 214 -7.04 -11.27 -7.79
CA THR A 214 -6.75 -10.10 -8.62
C THR A 214 -6.46 -8.83 -7.80
N CYS A 215 -6.27 -7.71 -8.48
CA CYS A 215 -6.12 -6.37 -7.91
C CYS A 215 -6.99 -5.39 -8.70
N GLY A 216 -8.07 -4.90 -8.08
CA GLY A 216 -9.04 -3.98 -8.68
C GLY A 216 -9.85 -3.25 -7.62
N THR A 217 -10.70 -2.33 -8.03
CA THR A 217 -11.58 -1.55 -7.14
C THR A 217 -12.82 -2.33 -6.72
N GLY A 218 -13.34 -2.05 -5.52
CA GLY A 218 -14.58 -2.64 -5.00
C GLY A 218 -14.48 -4.11 -4.60
N LEU A 219 -13.27 -4.62 -4.34
CA LEU A 219 -13.04 -6.03 -3.99
C LEU A 219 -12.86 -6.21 -2.49
N ALA A 220 -13.51 -7.23 -1.93
CA ALA A 220 -13.27 -7.65 -0.55
C ALA A 220 -11.80 -8.10 -0.40
N PRO A 221 -11.13 -7.74 0.70
CA PRO A 221 -9.75 -8.14 0.92
C PRO A 221 -9.66 -9.65 1.15
N VAL A 222 -8.61 -10.29 0.61
CA VAL A 222 -8.35 -11.72 0.86
C VAL A 222 -7.69 -11.90 2.24
N ASN A 223 -8.51 -11.86 3.30
CA ASN A 223 -8.09 -12.04 4.68
C ASN A 223 -8.41 -13.46 5.23
N ARG A 224 -8.13 -13.72 6.52
CA ARG A 224 -8.23 -15.07 7.14
C ARG A 224 -7.49 -16.13 6.34
N THR A 225 -6.34 -15.73 5.79
CA THR A 225 -5.49 -16.59 4.99
C THR A 225 -4.03 -16.43 5.42
N SER A 226 -3.18 -17.33 4.95
CA SER A 226 -1.78 -17.37 5.30
C SER A 226 -0.89 -16.98 4.13
N HIS A 227 0.37 -16.67 4.41
CA HIS A 227 1.38 -16.48 3.37
C HIS A 227 1.43 -17.71 2.43
N SER A 228 1.49 -18.93 2.99
CA SER A 228 1.57 -20.16 2.19
C SER A 228 0.37 -20.36 1.26
N THR A 229 -0.83 -20.08 1.77
CA THR A 229 -2.06 -20.16 0.98
C THR A 229 -2.11 -19.06 -0.06
N GLY A 230 -1.65 -17.85 0.28
CA GLY A 230 -1.61 -16.71 -0.61
C GLY A 230 -0.69 -16.91 -1.80
N VAL A 231 0.52 -17.44 -1.59
CA VAL A 231 1.42 -17.82 -2.67
C VAL A 231 0.73 -18.82 -3.60
N THR A 232 0.12 -19.87 -3.06
CA THR A 232 -0.63 -20.86 -3.87
C THR A 232 -1.75 -20.21 -4.69
N ARG A 233 -2.50 -19.27 -4.10
CA ARG A 233 -3.56 -18.54 -4.82
C ARG A 233 -3.01 -17.72 -5.98
N TRP A 234 -1.95 -16.95 -5.73
CA TRP A 234 -1.30 -16.16 -6.79
C TRP A 234 -0.74 -17.05 -7.90
N ARG A 235 -0.17 -18.22 -7.55
CA ARG A 235 0.30 -19.21 -8.54
C ARG A 235 -0.80 -19.75 -9.44
N ALA A 236 -2.07 -19.73 -9.01
CA ALA A 236 -3.19 -20.10 -9.87
C ALA A 236 -3.41 -19.09 -11.01
N ARG A 237 -3.00 -17.82 -10.84
CA ARG A 237 -2.98 -16.82 -11.92
C ARG A 237 -1.77 -17.03 -12.86
N GLY A 238 -0.66 -17.52 -12.33
CA GLY A 238 0.57 -17.80 -13.09
C GLY A 238 1.79 -18.00 -12.18
N THR A 239 2.78 -18.75 -12.66
CA THR A 239 3.98 -19.11 -11.87
C THR A 239 4.85 -17.91 -11.49
N GLN A 240 4.69 -16.77 -12.16
CA GLN A 240 5.37 -15.50 -11.93
C GLN A 240 4.74 -14.64 -10.81
N TYR A 241 3.62 -15.08 -10.21
CA TYR A 241 2.91 -14.32 -9.18
C TYR A 241 2.98 -14.97 -7.80
N SER A 242 3.40 -14.21 -6.78
CA SER A 242 3.44 -14.65 -5.37
C SER A 242 2.73 -13.73 -4.39
N GLY A 243 2.54 -12.45 -4.73
CA GLY A 243 1.86 -11.45 -3.90
C GLY A 243 2.64 -10.14 -3.83
N ALA A 244 2.34 -9.30 -2.84
CA ALA A 244 3.07 -8.04 -2.65
C ALA A 244 4.53 -8.26 -2.26
N SER A 245 5.36 -7.29 -2.63
CA SER A 245 6.77 -7.20 -2.23
C SER A 245 6.97 -6.19 -1.10
N GLY A 246 8.03 -6.37 -0.32
CA GLY A 246 8.54 -5.39 0.64
C GLY A 246 8.92 -4.03 0.06
N SER A 247 9.20 -3.97 -1.24
CA SER A 247 9.52 -2.74 -1.96
C SER A 247 8.40 -1.70 -1.93
N LEU A 248 7.13 -2.15 -1.94
CA LEU A 248 5.96 -1.30 -1.80
C LEU A 248 6.07 -0.46 -0.53
N LEU A 249 6.49 -1.06 0.58
CA LEU A 249 6.62 -0.36 1.85
C LEU A 249 7.78 0.63 1.81
N LYS A 250 8.90 0.24 1.20
CA LYS A 250 10.05 1.11 1.01
C LYS A 250 9.71 2.33 0.15
N PHE A 251 8.93 2.13 -0.89
CA PHE A 251 8.42 3.17 -1.75
C PHE A 251 7.49 4.13 -1.00
N LEU A 252 6.49 3.61 -0.27
CA LEU A 252 5.58 4.44 0.53
C LEU A 252 6.32 5.27 1.60
N ASP A 253 7.32 4.67 2.29
CA ASP A 253 8.20 5.37 3.24
C ASP A 253 8.99 6.50 2.56
N ALA A 254 9.61 6.21 1.43
CA ALA A 254 10.38 7.18 0.68
C ALA A 254 9.52 8.35 0.18
N MET A 255 8.31 8.09 -0.30
CA MET A 255 7.41 9.13 -0.78
C MET A 255 6.86 9.98 0.37
N MET A 256 6.57 9.39 1.52
CA MET A 256 6.25 10.14 2.73
C MET A 256 7.39 11.09 3.12
N ARG A 257 8.63 10.61 3.08
CA ARG A 257 9.81 11.42 3.38
C ARG A 257 10.05 12.53 2.37
N LEU A 258 10.01 12.22 1.07
CA LEU A 258 10.30 13.16 -0.02
C LEU A 258 9.23 14.25 -0.19
N LYS A 259 7.95 13.94 0.06
CA LYS A 259 6.84 14.88 -0.13
C LYS A 259 6.46 15.64 1.14
N TYR A 260 6.53 14.98 2.30
CA TYR A 260 6.07 15.55 3.57
C TYR A 260 7.19 15.87 4.56
N GLY A 261 8.45 15.53 4.25
CA GLY A 261 9.57 15.80 5.12
C GLY A 261 9.43 15.09 6.47
N ARG A 262 8.97 13.83 6.50
CA ARG A 262 8.66 13.08 7.72
C ARG A 262 9.12 11.63 7.64
N LYS A 263 9.61 11.07 8.75
CA LYS A 263 10.11 9.68 8.85
C LYS A 263 9.05 8.57 8.70
N GLY A 264 7.77 8.90 8.75
CA GLY A 264 6.67 7.95 8.71
C GLY A 264 5.32 8.66 8.58
N ASN A 265 4.25 7.90 8.34
CA ASN A 265 2.96 8.43 7.90
C ASN A 265 2.04 8.90 9.05
N SER A 266 2.25 8.41 10.27
CA SER A 266 1.42 8.75 11.44
C SER A 266 1.32 10.26 11.64
N GLY A 267 0.15 10.76 12.02
CA GLY A 267 -0.19 12.16 12.19
C GLY A 267 -0.27 12.98 10.90
N LYS A 268 -0.22 12.35 9.71
CA LYS A 268 -0.33 13.05 8.41
C LYS A 268 -1.27 12.35 7.44
N ILE A 269 -0.98 11.09 7.12
CA ILE A 269 -1.86 10.17 6.39
C ILE A 269 -1.84 8.87 7.19
N GLU A 270 -2.69 8.78 8.21
CA GLU A 270 -2.62 7.77 9.27
C GLU A 270 -2.78 6.35 8.73
N GLY A 271 -3.71 6.16 7.79
CA GLY A 271 -4.22 4.82 7.44
C GLY A 271 -5.15 4.25 8.50
N CYS A 272 -5.77 3.11 8.23
CA CYS A 272 -6.76 2.52 9.14
C CYS A 272 -6.05 1.73 10.26
N SER A 273 -5.87 2.37 11.41
CA SER A 273 -5.27 1.80 12.63
C SER A 273 -6.18 1.88 13.86
N SER A 274 -7.28 2.62 13.78
CA SER A 274 -8.15 3.01 14.90
C SER A 274 -9.64 2.92 14.54
N TYR A 275 -10.04 1.81 13.92
CA TYR A 275 -11.43 1.53 13.51
C TYR A 275 -11.93 0.18 14.05
N SER A 276 -11.60 -0.16 15.30
CA SER A 276 -11.95 -1.45 15.93
C SER A 276 -13.21 -1.37 16.79
N PHE A 277 -14.38 -1.25 16.15
CA PHE A 277 -15.66 -1.21 16.86
C PHE A 277 -16.35 -2.58 16.85
N GLN A 278 -16.95 -2.94 17.98
CA GLN A 278 -17.82 -4.10 18.16
C GLN A 278 -19.02 -3.66 19.02
N TYR A 279 -20.23 -3.72 18.45
CA TYR A 279 -21.45 -3.22 19.08
C TYR A 279 -22.53 -4.28 19.05
N THR A 280 -23.09 -4.57 20.23
CA THR A 280 -24.30 -5.39 20.33
C THR A 280 -25.49 -4.64 19.77
N VAL A 281 -26.34 -5.33 19.02
CA VAL A 281 -27.57 -4.77 18.45
C VAL A 281 -28.51 -4.33 19.58
N ALA A 282 -29.15 -3.17 19.41
CA ALA A 282 -30.03 -2.56 20.41
C ALA A 282 -31.47 -3.08 20.35
N VAL A 283 -31.94 -3.53 19.17
CA VAL A 283 -33.32 -3.96 18.95
C VAL A 283 -33.34 -5.30 18.20
N THR A 284 -34.20 -6.20 18.64
CA THR A 284 -34.50 -7.48 17.97
C THR A 284 -35.39 -7.21 16.77
N GLU A 285 -34.96 -7.61 15.58
CA GLU A 285 -35.76 -7.56 14.35
C GLU A 285 -35.68 -8.91 13.63
N THR A 286 -36.68 -9.22 12.80
CA THR A 286 -36.76 -10.47 12.02
C THR A 286 -36.92 -10.12 10.54
N GLY A 287 -36.18 -10.81 9.67
CA GLY A 287 -36.28 -10.63 8.22
C GLY A 287 -35.91 -9.23 7.73
N VAL A 288 -34.86 -8.62 8.28
CA VAL A 288 -34.40 -7.26 7.94
C VAL A 288 -33.06 -7.25 7.18
N GLU A 289 -32.70 -6.10 6.62
CA GLU A 289 -31.40 -5.87 5.95
C GLU A 289 -30.54 -4.83 6.71
N ARG A 290 -30.88 -4.59 7.97
CA ARG A 290 -30.29 -3.54 8.79
C ARG A 290 -30.00 -4.01 10.20
N VAL A 291 -29.18 -3.25 10.89
CA VAL A 291 -28.89 -3.43 12.31
C VAL A 291 -29.26 -2.15 13.05
N ILE A 292 -29.99 -2.26 14.15
CA ILE A 292 -30.32 -1.12 15.00
C ILE A 292 -29.24 -0.93 16.07
N LEU A 293 -28.58 0.22 16.05
CA LEU A 293 -27.59 0.63 17.06
C LEU A 293 -28.06 1.90 17.76
N THR A 294 -27.44 2.21 18.91
CA THR A 294 -27.60 3.55 19.49
C THR A 294 -27.00 4.60 18.57
N THR A 295 -27.52 5.82 18.60
CA THR A 295 -27.01 6.95 17.81
C THR A 295 -25.52 7.19 18.02
N ALA A 296 -25.04 7.07 19.26
CA ALA A 296 -23.63 7.25 19.60
C ALA A 296 -22.73 6.16 19.00
N GLN A 297 -23.19 4.91 18.97
CA GLN A 297 -22.44 3.81 18.35
C GLN A 297 -22.39 3.97 16.84
N ALA A 298 -23.53 4.24 16.20
CA ALA A 298 -23.60 4.40 14.75
C ALA A 298 -22.81 5.60 14.23
N ALA A 299 -22.69 6.69 15.01
CA ALA A 299 -21.87 7.85 14.67
C ALA A 299 -20.38 7.53 14.51
N ASN A 300 -19.91 6.39 15.03
CA ASN A 300 -18.54 5.94 14.82
C ASN A 300 -18.34 5.24 13.48
N LEU A 301 -19.39 4.82 12.78
CA LEU A 301 -19.29 4.06 11.54
C LEU A 301 -19.31 4.96 10.30
N PHE A 302 -18.74 4.46 9.21
CA PHE A 302 -18.74 5.15 7.92
C PHE A 302 -19.54 4.38 6.88
N VAL A 303 -20.38 5.10 6.13
CA VAL A 303 -21.03 4.56 4.92
C VAL A 303 -19.95 4.17 3.91
N GLY A 304 -20.10 2.97 3.34
CA GLY A 304 -19.14 2.30 2.47
C GLY A 304 -18.06 1.51 3.21
N SER A 305 -17.94 1.59 4.54
CA SER A 305 -17.00 0.73 5.28
C SER A 305 -17.55 -0.69 5.43
N ALA A 306 -16.66 -1.67 5.58
CA ALA A 306 -17.04 -3.07 5.72
C ALA A 306 -17.32 -3.44 7.20
N VAL A 307 -18.34 -4.25 7.40
CA VAL A 307 -18.74 -4.82 8.70
C VAL A 307 -19.04 -6.32 8.57
N MET A 308 -18.93 -7.02 9.69
CA MET A 308 -19.32 -8.42 9.84
C MET A 308 -20.37 -8.51 10.96
N LEU A 309 -21.24 -9.52 10.88
CA LEU A 309 -22.34 -9.71 11.83
C LEU A 309 -22.43 -11.16 12.26
N GLY A 310 -22.55 -11.35 13.57
CA GLY A 310 -22.69 -12.65 14.18
C GLY A 310 -23.21 -12.54 15.60
N THR A 311 -22.90 -13.54 16.42
CA THR A 311 -23.24 -13.54 17.85
C THR A 311 -22.06 -13.04 18.70
N ASN A 312 -22.36 -12.51 19.88
CA ASN A 312 -21.37 -12.08 20.86
C ASN A 312 -20.80 -13.23 21.73
N ALA A 313 -20.92 -14.48 21.27
CA ALA A 313 -20.33 -15.63 21.95
C ALA A 313 -18.79 -15.54 22.05
N SER A 314 -18.17 -14.73 21.17
CA SER A 314 -16.77 -14.33 21.23
C SER A 314 -16.60 -12.90 20.72
N THR A 315 -15.61 -12.19 21.25
CA THR A 315 -15.14 -10.88 20.75
C THR A 315 -13.91 -11.00 19.83
N ASP A 316 -13.41 -12.22 19.63
CA ASP A 316 -12.40 -12.53 18.61
C ASP A 316 -13.07 -12.59 17.24
N ARG A 317 -12.71 -11.64 16.36
CA ARG A 317 -13.23 -11.57 14.98
C ARG A 317 -12.78 -12.75 14.09
N ASN A 318 -11.82 -13.54 14.55
CA ASN A 318 -11.44 -14.78 13.89
C ASN A 318 -12.39 -15.94 14.21
N ALA A 319 -13.20 -15.86 15.28
CA ALA A 319 -14.15 -16.89 15.64
C ALA A 319 -15.34 -16.91 14.66
N ALA A 320 -15.76 -18.11 14.23
CA ALA A 320 -16.88 -18.27 13.31
C ALA A 320 -18.20 -17.66 13.82
N SER A 321 -18.38 -17.58 15.15
CA SER A 321 -19.52 -16.91 15.76
C SER A 321 -19.59 -15.42 15.44
N ALA A 322 -18.46 -14.74 15.24
CA ALA A 322 -18.42 -13.29 15.02
C ALA A 322 -18.96 -12.88 13.64
N TYR A 323 -19.04 -13.81 12.68
CA TYR A 323 -19.54 -13.58 11.32
C TYR A 323 -20.56 -14.65 10.89
N SER A 324 -21.26 -15.26 11.84
CA SER A 324 -22.18 -16.36 11.57
C SER A 324 -23.41 -15.96 10.74
N ILE A 325 -23.70 -14.66 10.61
CA ILE A 325 -24.82 -14.14 9.81
C ILE A 325 -24.29 -13.64 8.46
N PHE A 326 -23.30 -12.74 8.47
CA PHE A 326 -22.55 -12.36 7.27
C PHE A 326 -21.15 -11.90 7.62
N ASP A 327 -20.27 -11.93 6.62
CA ASP A 327 -18.89 -11.47 6.72
C ASP A 327 -18.60 -10.39 5.67
N ALA A 328 -17.88 -9.34 6.10
CA ALA A 328 -17.38 -8.25 5.28
C ALA A 328 -18.40 -7.66 4.29
N LYS A 329 -19.55 -7.18 4.77
CA LYS A 329 -20.56 -6.45 3.97
C LYS A 329 -20.43 -4.94 4.12
N LEU A 330 -20.69 -4.20 3.06
CA LEU A 330 -20.56 -2.75 3.05
C LEU A 330 -21.79 -2.09 3.68
N ILE A 331 -21.58 -1.05 4.48
CA ILE A 331 -22.66 -0.19 4.96
C ILE A 331 -23.16 0.66 3.79
N THR A 332 -24.46 0.63 3.49
CA THR A 332 -25.06 1.40 2.38
C THR A 332 -25.68 2.71 2.83
N SER A 333 -26.33 2.73 4.00
CA SER A 333 -26.83 3.95 4.65
C SER A 333 -26.87 3.80 6.17
N ILE A 334 -26.88 4.95 6.86
CA ILE A 334 -27.12 5.03 8.31
C ILE A 334 -28.22 6.06 8.50
N GLU A 335 -29.37 5.63 9.00
CA GLU A 335 -30.59 6.44 9.05
C GLU A 335 -31.15 6.51 10.46
N THR A 336 -31.66 7.67 10.86
CA THR A 336 -32.37 7.80 12.14
C THR A 336 -33.72 7.11 12.05
N VAL A 337 -34.04 6.29 13.05
CA VAL A 337 -35.33 5.60 13.17
C VAL A 337 -35.88 5.75 14.58
N ASN A 338 -37.18 5.98 14.71
CA ASN A 338 -37.86 5.99 16.01
C ASN A 338 -38.53 4.64 16.25
N ILE A 339 -38.17 3.96 17.34
CA ILE A 339 -38.73 2.68 17.75
C ILE A 339 -39.23 2.85 19.18
N ASP A 340 -40.54 2.67 19.38
CA ASP A 340 -41.20 2.82 20.68
C ASP A 340 -40.89 4.14 21.40
N GLY A 341 -40.83 5.24 20.63
CA GLY A 341 -40.56 6.58 21.16
C GLY A 341 -39.09 6.88 21.43
N THR A 342 -38.17 5.95 21.11
CA THR A 342 -36.72 6.14 21.24
C THR A 342 -36.06 6.26 19.88
N ASP A 343 -35.21 7.27 19.70
CA ASP A 343 -34.41 7.43 18.49
C ASP A 343 -33.18 6.52 18.50
N TYR A 344 -33.03 5.75 17.43
CA TYR A 344 -31.90 4.89 17.13
C TYR A 344 -31.32 5.21 15.75
N SER A 345 -30.25 4.51 15.40
CA SER A 345 -29.71 4.51 14.04
C SER A 345 -29.82 3.11 13.42
N ALA A 346 -30.50 3.03 12.29
CA ALA A 346 -30.53 1.87 11.42
C ALA A 346 -29.31 1.88 10.50
N VAL A 347 -28.46 0.86 10.61
CA VAL A 347 -27.30 0.65 9.75
C VAL A 347 -27.66 -0.38 8.69
N TYR A 348 -27.86 0.05 7.45
CA TYR A 348 -28.18 -0.81 6.32
C TYR A 348 -26.90 -1.38 5.70
N VAL A 349 -26.96 -2.63 5.25
CA VAL A 349 -25.81 -3.31 4.63
C VAL A 349 -26.16 -3.88 3.26
N ASP A 350 -25.20 -3.86 2.35
CA ASP A 350 -25.33 -4.58 1.08
C ASP A 350 -25.10 -6.08 1.31
N ASN A 351 -26.19 -6.80 1.57
CA ASN A 351 -26.20 -8.25 1.68
C ASN A 351 -26.83 -8.93 0.45
N GLY A 352 -26.86 -8.25 -0.71
CA GLY A 352 -27.40 -8.79 -1.95
C GLY A 352 -28.87 -9.21 -1.85
N GLY A 353 -29.70 -8.45 -1.14
CA GLY A 353 -31.13 -8.73 -0.97
C GLY A 353 -31.47 -9.82 0.06
N LYS A 354 -30.48 -10.36 0.79
CA LYS A 354 -30.69 -11.40 1.79
C LYS A 354 -30.99 -10.78 3.15
N THR A 355 -32.18 -11.05 3.66
CA THR A 355 -32.60 -10.64 5.00
C THR A 355 -32.02 -11.55 6.09
N PHE A 356 -31.93 -11.03 7.31
CA PHE A 356 -31.47 -11.75 8.50
C PHE A 356 -32.22 -11.30 9.75
N ASP A 357 -32.06 -12.09 10.81
CA ASP A 357 -32.62 -11.79 12.13
C ASP A 357 -31.54 -11.21 13.03
N THR A 358 -31.93 -10.30 13.92
CA THR A 358 -31.09 -9.77 14.97
C THR A 358 -31.75 -10.01 16.32
N VAL A 359 -30.93 -10.21 17.35
CA VAL A 359 -31.40 -10.34 18.73
C VAL A 359 -30.67 -9.32 19.59
N ALA A 360 -31.43 -8.46 20.25
CA ALA A 360 -30.90 -7.41 21.11
C ALA A 360 -29.96 -7.99 22.18
N GLY A 361 -28.79 -7.37 22.35
CA GLY A 361 -27.80 -7.78 23.34
C GLY A 361 -27.02 -9.07 23.04
N THR A 362 -27.34 -9.80 21.96
CA THR A 362 -26.64 -11.05 21.60
C THR A 362 -26.09 -11.05 20.17
N THR A 363 -26.79 -10.46 19.21
CA THR A 363 -26.20 -10.17 17.89
C THR A 363 -25.20 -9.02 18.03
N MET A 364 -24.06 -9.13 17.35
CA MET A 364 -22.98 -8.14 17.43
C MET A 364 -22.47 -7.79 16.03
N LEU A 365 -22.44 -6.49 15.74
CA LEU A 365 -21.84 -5.90 14.56
C LEU A 365 -20.40 -5.52 14.87
N SER A 366 -19.47 -5.96 14.02
CA SER A 366 -18.05 -5.67 14.16
C SER A 366 -17.51 -5.06 12.88
N THR A 367 -16.65 -4.06 12.99
CA THR A 367 -15.94 -3.50 11.82
C THR A 367 -15.01 -4.56 11.21
N ALA A 368 -14.88 -4.51 9.88
CA ALA A 368 -14.05 -5.40 9.06
C ALA A 368 -13.01 -4.59 8.26
N PRO A 369 -11.94 -5.23 7.73
CA PRO A 369 -11.02 -4.57 6.82
C PRO A 369 -11.75 -4.06 5.57
N TYR A 370 -11.34 -2.90 5.09
CA TYR A 370 -11.97 -2.20 3.97
C TYR A 370 -11.79 -2.96 2.65
N TYR A 371 -12.81 -2.86 1.81
CA TYR A 371 -12.71 -3.21 0.40
C TYR A 371 -11.73 -2.25 -0.29
N SER A 372 -11.11 -2.72 -1.36
CA SER A 372 -10.28 -1.87 -2.21
C SER A 372 -11.10 -0.74 -2.84
N GLY A 373 -10.44 0.39 -3.11
CA GLY A 373 -11.07 1.52 -3.80
C GLY A 373 -11.77 2.50 -2.87
N TRP A 374 -11.51 2.43 -1.56
CA TRP A 374 -12.01 3.42 -0.60
C TRP A 374 -11.63 4.85 -1.00
N ASN A 375 -10.40 5.02 -1.49
CA ASN A 375 -9.83 6.32 -1.85
C ASN A 375 -10.00 6.71 -3.33
N ASP A 376 -10.80 5.97 -4.12
CA ASP A 376 -10.92 6.20 -5.56
C ASP A 376 -11.52 7.55 -5.97
N ASN A 377 -12.28 8.17 -5.06
CA ASN A 377 -12.90 9.49 -5.23
C ASN A 377 -12.11 10.63 -4.58
N VAL A 378 -10.95 10.34 -3.96
CA VAL A 378 -10.09 11.39 -3.40
C VAL A 378 -9.56 12.29 -4.51
N LEU A 379 -9.66 13.61 -4.33
CA LEU A 379 -9.39 14.59 -5.39
C LEU A 379 -7.90 14.75 -5.75
N GLY A 380 -6.99 14.07 -5.05
CA GLY A 380 -5.55 14.09 -5.30
C GLY A 380 -4.94 12.69 -5.16
N ARG A 381 -3.63 12.56 -5.39
CA ARG A 381 -2.90 11.27 -5.32
C ARG A 381 -2.38 10.92 -3.94
N ASP A 382 -2.45 11.84 -2.99
CA ASP A 382 -2.14 11.61 -1.59
C ASP A 382 -3.34 12.05 -0.74
N GLY A 383 -3.79 11.23 0.21
CA GLY A 383 -5.00 11.56 0.96
C GLY A 383 -5.67 10.39 1.67
N SER A 384 -6.89 10.67 2.11
CA SER A 384 -7.87 9.68 2.57
C SER A 384 -9.27 10.26 2.38
N ARG A 385 -10.27 9.41 2.15
CA ARG A 385 -11.62 9.83 1.72
C ARG A 385 -12.23 10.93 2.59
N TYR A 386 -12.30 10.76 3.91
CA TYR A 386 -12.94 11.75 4.79
C TYR A 386 -11.95 12.62 5.59
N SER A 387 -10.94 12.00 6.20
CA SER A 387 -10.02 12.62 7.14
C SER A 387 -8.68 11.85 7.18
N PRO A 388 -7.62 12.42 6.56
CA PRO A 388 -6.30 11.78 6.48
C PRO A 388 -5.66 11.46 7.83
N THR A 389 -6.09 12.09 8.93
CA THR A 389 -5.48 11.93 10.26
C THR A 389 -6.37 11.20 11.26
N SER A 390 -7.53 10.68 10.84
CA SER A 390 -8.50 10.06 11.77
C SER A 390 -8.06 8.71 12.31
N GLY A 391 -7.19 7.99 11.57
CA GLY A 391 -6.86 6.60 11.84
C GLY A 391 -7.99 5.61 11.52
N LYS A 392 -9.14 6.07 10.99
CA LYS A 392 -10.34 5.22 10.84
C LYS A 392 -10.48 4.57 9.46
N GLU A 393 -9.66 4.98 8.50
CA GLU A 393 -9.86 4.68 7.09
C GLU A 393 -8.52 4.54 6.34
N PRO A 394 -8.50 3.79 5.22
CA PRO A 394 -7.31 3.60 4.40
C PRO A 394 -6.65 4.92 3.98
N GLY A 395 -5.33 4.93 3.93
CA GLY A 395 -4.55 6.05 3.39
C GLY A 395 -4.21 5.84 1.92
N MET A 396 -3.83 6.91 1.23
CA MET A 396 -3.31 6.86 -0.13
C MET A 396 -2.08 7.76 -0.25
N ILE A 397 -1.01 7.27 -0.88
CA ILE A 397 0.18 8.05 -1.26
C ILE A 397 0.55 7.66 -2.69
N GLN A 398 0.79 8.64 -3.57
CA GLN A 398 1.11 8.42 -4.97
C GLN A 398 0.10 7.51 -5.69
N GLY A 399 -1.17 7.59 -5.31
CA GLY A 399 -2.26 6.78 -5.84
C GLY A 399 -2.37 5.37 -5.27
N VAL A 400 -1.41 4.91 -4.46
CA VAL A 400 -1.43 3.57 -3.85
C VAL A 400 -2.19 3.62 -2.53
N GLU A 401 -3.22 2.79 -2.39
CA GLU A 401 -4.01 2.63 -1.18
C GLU A 401 -3.31 1.68 -0.20
N PHE A 402 -3.19 2.09 1.07
CA PHE A 402 -2.49 1.32 2.11
C PHE A 402 -3.26 1.33 3.43
N MET A 403 -2.91 0.38 4.31
CA MET A 403 -3.51 0.22 5.64
C MET A 403 -5.04 0.11 5.56
N ASN A 404 -5.55 -0.95 4.93
CA ASN A 404 -7.00 -1.17 4.79
C ASN A 404 -7.70 -1.63 6.08
N GLY A 405 -7.02 -1.57 7.23
CA GLY A 405 -7.51 -2.08 8.52
C GLY A 405 -7.04 -3.51 8.82
N SER A 406 -6.25 -4.10 7.94
CA SER A 406 -5.54 -5.36 8.17
C SER A 406 -4.05 -5.22 7.87
N TYR A 407 -3.25 -6.07 8.51
CA TYR A 407 -1.86 -6.26 8.16
C TYR A 407 -1.74 -6.68 6.69
N LEU A 408 -0.78 -6.07 5.99
CA LEU A 408 -0.36 -6.55 4.68
C LEU A 408 0.56 -7.76 4.88
N ILE A 409 0.22 -8.89 4.25
CA ILE A 409 1.11 -10.05 4.17
C ILE A 409 1.97 -9.91 2.92
N ILE A 410 3.26 -9.66 3.12
CA ILE A 410 4.26 -9.62 2.05
C ILE A 410 4.65 -11.05 1.68
N SER A 411 4.88 -11.27 0.39
CA SER A 411 5.14 -12.60 -0.17
C SER A 411 6.62 -12.91 -0.33
N ASP A 412 7.46 -11.92 -0.64
CA ASP A 412 8.87 -12.17 -0.96
C ASP A 412 9.82 -12.02 0.22
N GLU A 413 9.29 -11.69 1.40
CA GLU A 413 10.04 -11.65 2.65
C GLU A 413 9.62 -12.77 3.59
N LEU A 414 10.63 -13.41 4.20
CA LEU A 414 10.48 -14.25 5.37
C LEU A 414 11.40 -13.72 6.47
N TRP A 415 10.93 -13.76 7.71
CA TRP A 415 11.71 -13.32 8.86
C TRP A 415 12.03 -14.50 9.76
N GLN A 416 13.14 -14.44 10.50
CA GLN A 416 13.63 -15.57 11.27
C GLN A 416 13.96 -15.16 12.69
N TRP A 417 13.33 -15.84 13.65
CA TRP A 417 13.79 -15.84 15.03
C TRP A 417 14.95 -16.82 15.23
N SER A 418 15.94 -16.44 16.04
CA SER A 418 17.03 -17.29 16.52
C SER A 418 17.52 -16.80 17.88
N THR A 419 18.50 -17.47 18.48
CA THR A 419 19.19 -16.99 19.69
C THR A 419 20.69 -16.89 19.48
N ASP A 420 21.34 -15.98 20.18
CA ASP A 420 22.80 -15.97 20.30
C ASP A 420 23.32 -16.81 21.48
N ALA A 421 24.64 -16.79 21.68
CA ALA A 421 25.32 -17.54 22.74
C ALA A 421 24.92 -17.09 24.15
N ASP A 422 24.47 -15.84 24.31
CA ASP A 422 24.01 -15.29 25.60
C ASP A 422 22.52 -15.58 25.85
N GLY A 423 21.85 -16.21 24.88
CA GLY A 423 20.43 -16.53 24.91
C GLY A 423 19.52 -15.36 24.52
N ASN A 424 20.08 -14.24 24.03
CA ASN A 424 19.27 -13.14 23.51
C ASN A 424 18.60 -13.56 22.20
N TYR A 425 17.39 -13.06 21.99
CA TYR A 425 16.66 -13.33 20.76
C TYR A 425 17.16 -12.44 19.62
N LYS A 426 17.34 -13.03 18.46
CA LYS A 426 17.72 -12.38 17.21
C LYS A 426 16.60 -12.48 16.19
N PHE A 427 16.33 -11.40 15.48
CA PHE A 427 15.35 -11.35 14.40
C PHE A 427 15.97 -10.81 13.11
N ASP A 428 15.94 -11.63 12.07
CA ASP A 428 16.56 -11.37 10.78
C ASP A 428 15.54 -11.33 9.64
N CYS A 429 15.84 -10.54 8.61
CA CYS A 429 15.04 -10.44 7.40
C CYS A 429 15.70 -11.17 6.23
N PHE A 430 14.93 -11.97 5.51
CA PHE A 430 15.34 -12.69 4.30
C PHE A 430 14.41 -12.33 3.15
N LYS A 431 14.96 -12.12 1.95
CA LYS A 431 14.19 -11.78 0.74
C LYS A 431 14.44 -12.80 -0.37
N CYS A 432 13.38 -13.21 -1.06
CA CYS A 432 13.45 -13.98 -2.30
C CYS A 432 13.30 -13.02 -3.47
N TYR A 433 14.36 -12.83 -4.25
CA TYR A 433 14.32 -11.88 -5.37
C TYR A 433 13.62 -12.41 -6.61
N ASP A 434 13.48 -13.72 -6.78
CA ASP A 434 12.72 -14.32 -7.90
C ASP A 434 11.32 -14.67 -7.42
N GLN A 435 10.31 -13.89 -7.85
CA GLN A 435 8.93 -14.09 -7.42
C GLN A 435 8.43 -15.48 -7.74
N SER A 436 8.94 -16.17 -8.77
CA SER A 436 8.52 -17.55 -9.10
C SER A 436 9.02 -18.62 -8.13
N LYS A 437 10.00 -18.27 -7.28
CA LYS A 437 10.64 -19.18 -6.32
C LYS A 437 10.22 -18.92 -4.87
N VAL A 438 9.43 -17.88 -4.64
CA VAL A 438 8.82 -17.61 -3.33
C VAL A 438 8.11 -18.86 -2.81
N GLY A 439 8.44 -19.19 -1.56
CA GLY A 439 7.88 -20.31 -0.80
C GLY A 439 7.86 -20.00 0.69
N SER A 440 7.48 -20.96 1.52
CA SER A 440 7.23 -20.73 2.96
C SER A 440 8.37 -21.13 3.89
N VAL A 441 9.55 -21.41 3.33
CA VAL A 441 10.76 -21.79 4.06
C VAL A 441 11.94 -21.00 3.55
N ILE A 442 12.87 -20.65 4.45
CA ILE A 442 14.14 -20.02 4.08
C ILE A 442 15.06 -21.12 3.56
N ASN A 443 15.48 -20.99 2.30
CA ASN A 443 16.34 -21.93 1.58
C ASN A 443 17.31 -21.15 0.68
N GLU A 444 17.96 -21.82 -0.29
CA GLU A 444 18.91 -21.20 -1.21
C GLU A 444 18.33 -20.08 -2.11
N ASN A 445 17.01 -19.92 -2.16
CA ASN A 445 16.35 -18.85 -2.91
C ASN A 445 16.09 -17.60 -2.07
N TYR A 446 16.42 -17.63 -0.77
CA TYR A 446 16.22 -16.52 0.16
C TYR A 446 17.57 -16.01 0.66
N ASP A 447 17.86 -14.75 0.34
CA ASP A 447 19.07 -14.07 0.81
C ASP A 447 18.78 -13.34 2.12
N LYS A 448 19.67 -13.49 3.10
CA LYS A 448 19.65 -12.62 4.28
C LYS A 448 19.96 -11.20 3.83
N VAL A 449 19.05 -10.27 4.10
CA VAL A 449 19.21 -8.88 3.68
C VAL A 449 20.28 -8.20 4.55
N ASP A 450 21.11 -7.35 3.94
CA ASP A 450 22.11 -6.53 4.64
C ASP A 450 21.44 -5.36 5.38
N VAL A 451 20.75 -5.70 6.46
CA VAL A 451 20.13 -4.79 7.42
C VAL A 451 20.43 -5.26 8.84
N PRO A 452 20.32 -4.38 9.86
CA PRO A 452 20.60 -4.78 11.23
C PRO A 452 19.76 -5.98 11.68
N THR A 453 20.43 -7.00 12.24
CA THR A 453 19.76 -8.02 13.05
C THR A 453 19.18 -7.33 14.28
N LEU A 454 17.88 -7.47 14.52
CA LEU A 454 17.27 -6.96 15.75
C LEU A 454 17.61 -7.91 16.89
N VAL A 455 18.09 -7.36 18.01
CA VAL A 455 18.48 -8.15 19.19
C VAL A 455 17.63 -7.75 20.39
N PHE A 456 17.09 -8.73 21.10
CA PHE A 456 16.25 -8.55 22.27
C PHE A 456 16.76 -9.39 23.44
N PRO A 457 16.85 -8.82 24.66
CA PRO A 457 17.22 -9.57 25.86
C PRO A 457 16.38 -10.84 26.05
N LYS A 458 16.98 -11.90 26.60
CA LYS A 458 16.34 -13.22 26.82
C LYS A 458 15.07 -13.17 27.68
N ASP A 459 14.89 -12.10 28.46
CA ASP A 459 13.75 -11.83 29.34
C ASP A 459 12.71 -10.88 28.70
N THR A 460 12.85 -10.59 27.41
CA THR A 460 11.86 -9.79 26.67
C THR A 460 10.50 -10.49 26.67
N ALA A 461 9.50 -9.84 27.26
CA ALA A 461 8.13 -10.34 27.28
C ALA A 461 7.56 -10.49 25.85
N ALA A 462 6.87 -11.59 25.62
CA ALA A 462 6.09 -11.79 24.39
C ALA A 462 4.87 -10.86 24.36
N TRP A 463 4.33 -10.65 23.16
CA TRP A 463 3.11 -9.86 22.90
C TRP A 463 3.26 -8.39 23.30
N THR A 464 4.47 -7.85 23.18
CA THR A 464 4.77 -6.47 23.57
C THR A 464 5.05 -5.59 22.37
N TRP A 465 4.56 -4.35 22.41
CA TRP A 465 4.96 -3.33 21.45
C TRP A 465 6.36 -2.80 21.81
N LYS A 466 7.25 -2.87 20.84
CA LYS A 466 8.49 -2.10 20.78
C LYS A 466 8.28 -0.97 19.78
N TYR A 467 8.99 0.15 19.89
CA TYR A 467 8.77 1.31 19.02
C TYR A 467 10.01 1.64 18.21
N ILE A 468 9.81 1.88 16.92
CA ILE A 468 10.92 1.99 15.96
C ILE A 468 11.53 3.39 16.03
N THR A 469 12.84 3.47 16.24
CA THR A 469 13.59 4.73 16.31
C THR A 469 13.82 5.32 14.91
N ASP A 470 14.45 4.52 14.05
CA ASP A 470 14.79 4.80 12.67
C ASP A 470 14.64 3.51 11.83
N ASN A 471 14.43 3.66 10.53
CA ASN A 471 14.50 2.55 9.58
C ASN A 471 15.92 2.44 9.00
N ALA A 472 16.39 1.22 8.75
CA ALA A 472 17.67 0.95 8.12
C ALA A 472 17.71 1.50 6.68
N ILE A 473 18.89 1.92 6.23
CA ILE A 473 19.10 2.25 4.82
C ILE A 473 19.28 0.93 4.07
N SER A 474 18.35 0.64 3.17
CA SER A 474 18.34 -0.54 2.32
C SER A 474 17.66 -0.17 1.01
N ASP A 475 18.12 -0.77 -0.09
CA ASP A 475 17.54 -0.55 -1.40
C ASP A 475 16.27 -1.37 -1.66
N ASP A 476 16.05 -2.43 -0.87
CA ASP A 476 15.11 -3.50 -1.20
C ASP A 476 13.95 -3.66 -0.22
N VAL A 477 14.15 -3.32 1.06
CA VAL A 477 13.19 -3.59 2.15
C VAL A 477 13.07 -2.42 3.11
N LEU A 478 11.94 -2.35 3.82
CA LEU A 478 11.74 -1.42 4.93
C LEU A 478 11.91 -2.14 6.28
N TRP A 479 13.09 -2.02 6.88
CA TRP A 479 13.45 -2.71 8.13
C TRP A 479 13.81 -1.74 9.27
N PRO A 480 13.57 -2.04 10.55
CA PRO A 480 14.02 -1.16 11.63
C PRO A 480 15.55 -1.18 11.74
N GLU A 481 16.13 -0.04 12.03
CA GLU A 481 17.50 0.03 12.55
C GLU A 481 17.52 -0.32 14.04
N ALA A 482 16.55 0.18 14.82
CA ALA A 482 16.33 -0.21 16.21
C ALA A 482 14.85 -0.06 16.63
N THR A 483 14.50 -0.62 17.79
CA THR A 483 13.11 -0.72 18.30
C THR A 483 12.96 -0.23 19.75
N ASN A 484 13.79 0.70 20.18
CA ASN A 484 13.86 1.26 21.54
C ASN A 484 13.37 2.71 21.65
N ALA A 485 12.52 3.17 20.73
CA ALA A 485 11.90 4.49 20.85
C ALA A 485 10.96 4.53 22.07
N SER A 486 10.73 5.73 22.61
CA SER A 486 9.95 5.89 23.86
C SER A 486 8.44 5.72 23.67
N GLY A 487 7.93 5.69 22.45
CA GLY A 487 6.51 5.54 22.14
C GLY A 487 6.20 5.67 20.65
N SER A 488 4.92 5.49 20.30
CA SER A 488 4.39 5.64 18.94
C SER A 488 4.38 7.08 18.42
N GLY A 489 4.52 8.08 19.29
CA GLY A 489 4.56 9.50 18.90
C GLY A 489 5.96 10.03 18.53
N VAL A 490 6.98 9.17 18.45
CA VAL A 490 8.37 9.54 18.20
C VAL A 490 9.04 8.56 17.22
N GLY A 491 10.28 8.85 16.82
CA GLY A 491 11.03 8.01 15.88
C GLY A 491 10.40 8.00 14.51
N VAL A 492 10.04 6.83 13.99
CA VAL A 492 9.30 6.72 12.71
C VAL A 492 7.78 6.73 12.88
N GLY A 493 7.29 6.81 14.13
CA GLY A 493 5.85 6.84 14.41
C GLY A 493 5.14 5.50 14.17
N ALA A 494 5.81 4.37 14.45
CA ALA A 494 5.25 3.03 14.29
C ALA A 494 5.91 2.02 15.26
N GLY A 495 5.24 0.90 15.45
CA GLY A 495 5.65 -0.18 16.35
C GLY A 495 6.23 -1.42 15.66
N PHE A 496 6.93 -2.23 16.45
CA PHE A 496 7.27 -3.61 16.18
C PHE A 496 6.57 -4.49 17.21
N TYR A 497 5.60 -5.29 16.78
CA TYR A 497 4.90 -6.22 17.66
C TYR A 497 5.79 -7.42 17.93
N CYS A 498 6.45 -7.41 19.08
CA CYS A 498 7.52 -8.32 19.44
C CYS A 498 6.97 -9.53 20.19
N VAL A 499 7.12 -10.69 19.56
CA VAL A 499 6.78 -12.02 20.10
C VAL A 499 8.04 -12.89 19.93
N PRO A 500 9.04 -12.76 20.82
CA PRO A 500 10.30 -13.46 20.70
C PRO A 500 10.14 -14.98 20.73
N ALA A 501 11.00 -15.68 20.00
CA ALA A 501 11.07 -17.13 20.01
C ALA A 501 12.53 -17.59 19.88
N ALA A 502 12.86 -18.75 20.43
CA ALA A 502 14.22 -19.28 20.33
C ALA A 502 14.60 -19.66 18.88
N SER A 503 13.60 -20.00 18.07
CA SER A 503 13.74 -20.24 16.64
C SER A 503 12.40 -20.07 15.92
N GLY A 504 12.46 -19.90 14.60
CA GLY A 504 11.33 -20.13 13.71
C GLY A 504 11.14 -19.06 12.64
N VAL A 505 10.69 -19.51 11.48
CA VAL A 505 10.32 -18.65 10.35
C VAL A 505 9.00 -17.92 10.66
N ARG A 506 8.88 -16.68 10.22
CA ARG A 506 7.70 -15.83 10.28
C ARG A 506 7.39 -15.28 8.90
N ALA A 507 6.11 -15.14 8.60
CA ALA A 507 5.64 -14.36 7.47
C ALA A 507 5.78 -12.87 7.79
N ALA A 508 6.08 -12.09 6.76
CA ALA A 508 6.20 -10.64 6.86
C ALA A 508 4.81 -9.98 6.93
N TRP A 509 4.34 -9.70 8.16
CA TRP A 509 3.08 -8.99 8.42
C TRP A 509 3.39 -7.54 8.78
N CYS A 510 2.95 -6.61 7.93
CA CYS A 510 3.29 -5.19 8.03
C CYS A 510 2.06 -4.28 8.15
N PHE A 511 2.28 -2.98 8.33
CA PHE A 511 1.29 -1.90 8.43
C PHE A 511 0.48 -1.80 9.73
N GLY A 512 0.14 -2.92 10.36
CA GLY A 512 -0.78 -2.95 11.49
C GLY A 512 -2.24 -3.21 11.07
N CYS A 513 -3.11 -3.43 12.05
CA CYS A 513 -4.56 -3.55 11.90
C CYS A 513 -5.29 -2.31 12.43
N LEU A 514 -6.59 -2.26 12.14
CA LEU A 514 -7.54 -1.28 12.67
C LEU A 514 -7.67 -1.23 14.22
N CYS A 515 -6.94 -2.11 14.91
CA CYS A 515 -6.89 -2.26 16.36
C CYS A 515 -5.60 -1.72 17.01
N ASP A 516 -4.58 -1.38 16.23
CA ASP A 516 -3.23 -1.14 16.75
C ASP A 516 -2.99 0.31 17.22
N GLY A 517 -3.92 1.22 16.91
CA GLY A 517 -3.82 2.62 17.27
C GLY A 517 -2.54 3.25 16.72
N GLY A 518 -1.85 4.03 17.55
CA GLY A 518 -0.60 4.69 17.16
C GLY A 518 0.57 3.72 16.87
N SER A 519 0.45 2.43 17.16
CA SER A 519 1.50 1.46 16.81
C SER A 519 1.48 1.09 15.31
N GLY A 520 0.37 1.33 14.60
CA GLY A 520 0.27 1.13 13.17
C GLY A 520 1.08 2.15 12.37
N GLY A 521 1.27 1.89 11.07
CA GLY A 521 1.98 2.77 10.15
C GLY A 521 2.75 2.00 9.09
N VAL A 522 3.21 2.68 8.04
CA VAL A 522 4.00 2.08 6.95
C VAL A 522 5.20 1.25 7.48
N PRO A 523 5.96 1.70 8.50
CA PRO A 523 7.06 0.90 9.06
C PRO A 523 6.62 -0.18 10.07
N CYS A 524 5.34 -0.28 10.42
CA CYS A 524 4.86 -1.24 11.42
C CYS A 524 5.06 -2.68 10.94
N ARG A 525 5.46 -3.57 11.86
CA ARG A 525 5.63 -5.02 11.59
C ARG A 525 5.35 -5.89 12.80
N SER A 526 4.94 -7.12 12.55
CA SER A 526 4.58 -8.13 13.58
C SER A 526 5.39 -9.41 13.44
N SER A 527 6.09 -9.80 14.50
CA SER A 527 6.95 -10.99 14.52
C SER A 527 6.23 -12.29 14.93
N ASN A 528 4.90 -12.27 14.98
CA ASN A 528 4.10 -13.37 15.53
C ASN A 528 3.76 -14.44 14.49
N GLY A 529 3.31 -14.03 13.31
CA GLY A 529 2.70 -14.94 12.33
C GLY A 529 3.71 -15.87 11.66
N GLY A 530 3.56 -17.18 11.82
CA GLY A 530 4.25 -18.16 10.99
C GLY A 530 3.75 -18.16 9.53
N PRO A 531 4.45 -18.80 8.57
CA PRO A 531 4.02 -18.86 7.16
C PRO A 531 2.62 -19.46 6.94
N SER A 532 2.22 -20.42 7.77
CA SER A 532 0.89 -21.06 7.73
C SER A 532 -0.18 -20.34 8.56
N ASN A 533 0.18 -19.25 9.24
CA ASN A 533 -0.72 -18.55 10.15
C ASN A 533 -1.80 -17.78 9.38
N ALA A 534 -3.06 -17.97 9.76
CA ALA A 534 -4.21 -17.36 9.10
C ALA A 534 -5.12 -16.69 10.13
N PHE A 535 -5.15 -15.36 10.12
CA PHE A 535 -6.02 -14.56 10.99
C PHE A 535 -6.84 -13.54 10.19
N TRP A 536 -7.98 -13.16 10.74
CA TRP A 536 -8.85 -12.11 10.22
C TRP A 536 -8.13 -10.78 9.96
N SER A 537 -7.14 -10.45 10.78
CA SER A 537 -6.39 -9.20 10.69
C SER A 537 -5.24 -9.22 9.68
N GLY A 538 -5.05 -10.27 8.88
CA GLY A 538 -4.02 -10.31 7.83
C GLY A 538 -4.62 -10.57 6.46
N SER A 539 -4.24 -9.73 5.49
CA SER A 539 -4.71 -9.81 4.10
C SER A 539 -3.55 -9.94 3.13
N LEU A 540 -3.79 -10.63 2.02
CA LEU A 540 -2.81 -10.74 0.95
C LEU A 540 -2.62 -9.41 0.22
N GLY A 541 -1.36 -9.11 -0.10
CA GLY A 541 -1.03 -8.07 -1.06
C GLY A 541 -1.04 -8.56 -2.50
N ALA A 542 -1.15 -7.62 -3.44
CA ALA A 542 -1.04 -7.87 -4.87
C ALA A 542 0.38 -7.62 -5.41
N PRO A 543 0.80 -8.29 -6.50
CA PRO A 543 2.14 -8.13 -7.05
C PRO A 543 2.28 -6.80 -7.83
N GLY A 544 3.43 -6.15 -7.69
CA GLY A 544 3.89 -5.01 -8.53
C GLY A 544 4.83 -5.45 -9.65
N SER A 545 5.68 -4.56 -10.19
CA SER A 545 6.57 -4.87 -11.32
C SER A 545 7.76 -5.78 -11.02
N GLU A 546 8.09 -6.02 -9.75
CA GLU A 546 9.24 -6.87 -9.41
C GLU A 546 9.11 -8.31 -9.91
N GLY A 547 10.22 -8.84 -10.42
CA GLY A 547 10.27 -10.13 -11.10
C GLY A 547 11.01 -11.21 -10.34
#